data_AF-K9RE13-F1
#
_entry.id   AF-K9RE13-F1
#
_cell.length_a   1.000
_cell.length_b   1.000
_cell.length_c   1.000
_cell.angle_alpha   90.00
_cell.angle_beta   90.00
_cell.angle_gamma   90.00
#
_symmetry.space_group_name_H-M   'P 1'
#
loop_
_entity.id
_entity.type
_entity.pdbx_description
1 polymer ?
#
loop_
_entity_poly.entity_id
_entity_poly.type
_entity_poly.pdbx_seq_one_letter_code
_entity_poly.pdbx_strand_id
1 'polypeptide(L)'
;MSKIIGLDNLTVEEVNKELANGAKFVVFLYCFSLIVVTFKRSSSIYFIKAGEGTFKHSIKFTVMSIFLGWWGIPWGIIYTVQALVTNLQGGRDMTQQVMSALRQQPVE
;
A
#
# COMPACT_ATOMS: atom_id res chain seq x y z
N MET A 1 -2.35 -8.39 13.23
CA MET A 1 -1.44 -7.33 12.73
C MET A 1 -1.18 -7.57 11.25
N SER A 2 -1.35 -6.56 10.40
CA SER A 2 -1.00 -6.68 8.98
C SER A 2 0.50 -6.89 8.86
N LYS A 3 0.93 -8.00 8.24
CA LYS A 3 2.35 -8.29 8.01
C LYS A 3 2.96 -7.17 7.14
N ILE A 4 4.07 -6.58 7.57
CA ILE A 4 4.85 -5.65 6.75
C ILE A 4 5.77 -6.48 5.85
N ILE A 5 5.60 -6.34 4.53
CA ILE A 5 6.38 -7.05 3.52
C ILE A 5 7.67 -6.26 3.29
N GLY A 6 8.82 -6.95 3.32
CA GLY A 6 10.14 -6.33 3.10
C GLY A 6 10.94 -6.06 4.37
N LEU A 7 10.38 -6.32 5.56
CA LEU A 7 11.09 -6.22 6.85
C LEU A 7 11.73 -7.53 7.32
N ASP A 8 11.40 -8.68 6.71
CA ASP A 8 11.73 -10.02 7.22
C ASP A 8 13.24 -10.30 7.41
N ASN A 9 14.14 -9.48 6.83
CA ASN A 9 15.60 -9.63 6.92
C ASN A 9 16.31 -8.37 7.43
N LEU A 10 15.60 -7.39 7.99
CA LEU A 10 16.19 -6.14 8.46
C LEU A 10 16.06 -6.01 9.98
N THR A 11 17.15 -5.60 10.61
CA THR A 11 17.16 -5.18 12.01
C THR A 11 16.48 -3.82 12.17
N VAL A 12 16.03 -3.50 13.38
CA VAL A 12 15.38 -2.21 13.68
C VAL A 12 16.31 -1.03 13.37
N GLU A 13 17.61 -1.18 13.60
CA GLU A 13 18.62 -0.17 13.29
C GLU A 13 18.76 0.06 11.78
N GLU A 14 18.80 -1.01 10.99
CA GLU A 14 18.85 -0.93 9.52
C GLU A 14 17.58 -0.29 8.97
N VAL A 15 16.40 -0.62 9.51
CA VAL A 15 15.14 0.02 9.13
C VAL A 15 15.18 1.52 9.41
N ASN A 16 15.62 1.93 10.60
CA ASN A 16 15.75 3.35 10.95
C ASN A 16 16.76 4.07 10.05
N LYS A 17 17.87 3.41 9.70
CA LYS A 17 18.88 3.96 8.77
C LYS A 17 18.31 4.13 7.37
N GLU A 18 17.60 3.13 6.86
CA GLU A 18 16.92 3.18 5.56
C GLU A 18 15.84 4.27 5.53
N LEU A 19 15.04 4.40 6.60
CA LEU A 19 14.06 5.47 6.74
C LEU A 19 14.72 6.86 6.73
N ALA A 20 15.86 7.01 7.41
CA ALA A 20 16.64 8.25 7.37
C ALA A 20 17.19 8.55 5.95
N ASN A 21 17.45 7.52 5.16
CA ASN A 21 17.85 7.62 3.75
C ASN A 21 16.67 7.83 2.78
N GLY A 22 15.43 7.92 3.28
CA GLY A 22 14.23 8.16 2.46
C GLY A 22 13.44 6.90 2.08
N ALA A 23 13.67 5.77 2.75
CA ALA A 23 12.75 4.63 2.68
C ALA A 23 11.36 5.00 3.21
N LYS A 24 10.35 4.27 2.77
CA LYS A 24 8.94 4.56 3.11
C LYS A 24 8.12 3.31 3.26
N PHE A 25 7.11 3.38 4.13
CA PHE A 25 6.08 2.37 4.24
C PHE A 25 4.90 2.75 3.35
N VAL A 26 4.57 1.88 2.39
CA VAL A 26 3.58 2.18 1.35
C VAL A 26 2.52 1.10 1.32
N VAL A 27 1.26 1.50 1.15
CA VAL A 27 0.16 0.59 0.80
C VAL A 27 -0.37 0.91 -0.59
N PHE A 28 -0.75 -0.13 -1.32
CA PHE A 28 -1.38 -0.02 -2.63
C PHE A 28 -2.87 -0.26 -2.49
N LEU A 29 -3.68 0.43 -3.30
CA LEU A 29 -5.11 0.26 -3.30
C LEU A 29 -5.51 -0.74 -4.39
N TYR A 30 -6.49 -1.58 -4.09
CA TYR A 30 -7.13 -2.40 -5.09
C TYR A 30 -8.64 -2.33 -4.97
N CYS A 31 -9.29 -2.37 -6.13
CA CYS A 31 -10.72 -2.31 -6.29
C CYS A 31 -11.20 -3.58 -6.99
N PHE A 32 -12.32 -4.15 -6.53
CA PHE A 32 -13.03 -5.18 -7.25
C PHE A 32 -14.53 -5.06 -6.98
N SER A 33 -15.34 -5.36 -7.99
CA SER A 33 -16.79 -5.25 -7.95
C SER A 33 -17.43 -6.61 -8.20
N LEU A 34 -18.41 -6.96 -7.37
CA LEU A 34 -19.31 -8.10 -7.53
C LEU A 34 -20.65 -7.60 -8.08
N ILE A 35 -20.67 -7.19 -9.37
CA ILE A 35 -21.81 -6.67 -10.13
C ILE A 35 -22.49 -5.45 -9.46
N VAL A 36 -23.14 -5.65 -8.32
CA VAL A 36 -23.86 -4.61 -7.56
C VAL A 36 -22.99 -4.00 -6.45
N VAL A 37 -22.02 -4.75 -5.90
CA VAL A 37 -21.23 -4.30 -4.74
C VAL A 37 -19.78 -4.06 -5.12
N THR A 38 -19.25 -2.87 -4.81
CA THR A 38 -17.84 -2.54 -5.03
C THR A 38 -17.07 -2.54 -3.71
N PHE A 39 -15.93 -3.21 -3.69
CA PHE A 39 -14.99 -3.19 -2.57
C PHE A 39 -13.72 -2.43 -2.95
N LYS A 40 -13.33 -1.49 -2.09
CA LYS A 40 -12.03 -0.81 -2.13
C LYS A 40 -11.23 -1.23 -0.91
N ARG A 41 -10.06 -1.82 -1.11
CA ARG A 41 -9.20 -2.33 -0.03
C ARG A 41 -7.76 -1.87 -0.21
N SER A 42 -7.01 -1.88 0.88
CA SER A 42 -5.56 -1.62 0.91
C SER A 42 -4.82 -2.95 0.96
N SER A 43 -3.66 -3.00 0.31
CA SER A 43 -2.72 -4.12 0.41
C SER A 43 -2.10 -4.20 1.81
N SER A 44 -1.33 -5.25 2.06
CA SER A 44 -0.33 -5.23 3.13
C SER A 44 0.63 -4.05 2.97
N ILE A 45 1.24 -3.63 4.07
CA ILE A 45 2.23 -2.56 4.09
C ILE A 45 3.51 -3.08 3.45
N TYR A 46 4.05 -2.37 2.48
CA TYR A 46 5.34 -2.65 1.86
C TYR A 46 6.38 -1.68 2.39
N PHE A 47 7.51 -2.20 2.86
CA PHE A 47 8.70 -1.39 3.13
C PHE A 47 9.48 -1.22 1.82
N ILE A 48 9.51 0.00 1.31
CA ILE A 48 10.18 0.36 0.06
C ILE A 48 11.50 1.03 0.43
N LYS A 49 12.62 0.42 0.02
CA LYS A 49 13.96 0.95 0.32
C LYS A 49 14.22 2.26 -0.39
N ALA A 50 15.21 3.02 0.10
CA ALA A 50 15.62 4.25 -0.55
C ALA A 50 16.06 3.97 -2.01
N GLY A 51 15.46 4.69 -2.97
CA GLY A 51 15.73 4.51 -4.40
C GLY A 51 15.04 3.30 -5.06
N GLU A 52 14.32 2.47 -4.31
CA GLU A 52 13.54 1.38 -4.89
C GLU A 52 12.22 1.90 -5.50
N GLY A 53 11.92 1.44 -6.72
CA GLY A 53 10.70 1.81 -7.42
C GLY A 53 9.46 1.11 -6.85
N THR A 54 8.40 1.86 -6.60
CA THR A 54 7.11 1.33 -6.12
C THR A 54 6.28 0.63 -7.21
N PHE A 55 6.63 0.81 -8.48
CA PHE A 55 5.86 0.36 -9.62
C PHE A 55 5.66 -1.16 -9.64
N LYS A 56 6.73 -1.93 -9.36
CA LYS A 56 6.71 -3.40 -9.32
C LYS A 56 5.70 -3.95 -8.31
N HIS A 57 5.52 -3.26 -7.18
CA HIS A 57 4.56 -3.66 -6.16
C HIS A 57 3.13 -3.26 -6.54
N SER A 58 2.98 -2.10 -7.17
CA SER A 58 1.68 -1.55 -7.55
C SER A 58 1.01 -2.27 -8.72
N ILE A 59 1.79 -2.81 -9.67
CA ILE A 59 1.28 -3.29 -10.97
C ILE A 59 0.20 -4.36 -10.83
N LYS A 60 0.37 -5.30 -9.89
CA LYS A 60 -0.60 -6.36 -9.63
C LYS A 60 -1.96 -5.79 -9.19
N PHE A 61 -1.94 -4.79 -8.31
CA PHE A 61 -3.15 -4.15 -7.79
C PHE A 61 -3.83 -3.25 -8.83
N THR A 62 -3.02 -2.56 -9.64
CA THR A 62 -3.48 -1.76 -10.78
C THR A 62 -4.20 -2.63 -11.80
N VAL A 63 -3.56 -3.71 -12.27
CA VAL A 63 -4.15 -4.67 -13.22
C VAL A 63 -5.45 -5.25 -12.66
N MET A 64 -5.44 -5.71 -11.41
CA MET A 64 -6.64 -6.23 -10.75
C MET A 64 -7.79 -5.22 -10.77
N SER A 65 -7.49 -3.95 -10.44
CA SER A 65 -8.50 -2.89 -10.40
C SER A 65 -9.04 -2.55 -11.78
N ILE A 66 -8.21 -2.57 -12.82
CA ILE A 66 -8.64 -2.34 -14.21
C ILE A 66 -9.57 -3.45 -14.71
N PHE A 67 -9.35 -4.71 -14.33
CA PHE A 67 -10.20 -5.79 -14.85
C PHE A 67 -11.45 -6.03 -14.00
N LEU A 68 -11.36 -5.81 -12.69
CA LEU A 68 -12.42 -6.20 -11.75
C LEU A 68 -13.15 -5.01 -11.12
N GLY A 69 -12.63 -3.79 -11.22
CA GLY A 69 -13.15 -2.65 -10.46
C GLY A 69 -14.39 -1.99 -11.06
N TRP A 70 -14.52 -1.91 -12.39
CA TRP A 70 -15.53 -1.07 -13.06
C TRP A 70 -16.97 -1.61 -13.04
N TRP A 71 -17.18 -2.89 -12.70
CA TRP A 71 -18.49 -3.54 -12.84
C TRP A 71 -19.59 -2.97 -11.93
N GLY A 72 -19.24 -2.29 -10.84
CA GLY A 72 -20.21 -1.60 -9.98
C GLY A 72 -20.43 -0.16 -10.43
N ILE A 73 -21.58 0.18 -10.99
CA ILE A 73 -21.89 1.56 -11.40
C ILE A 73 -22.70 2.23 -10.28
N PRO A 74 -22.36 3.45 -9.82
CA PRO A 74 -21.22 4.30 -10.23
C PRO A 74 -19.92 4.06 -9.42
N TRP A 75 -20.01 3.43 -8.25
CA TRP A 75 -18.94 3.40 -7.24
C TRP A 75 -17.67 2.70 -7.69
N GLY A 76 -17.80 1.64 -8.47
CA GLY A 76 -16.73 0.90 -9.12
C GLY A 76 -15.87 1.77 -10.00
N ILE A 77 -16.47 2.64 -10.84
CA ILE A 77 -15.70 3.57 -11.68
C ILE A 77 -14.87 4.51 -10.81
N ILE A 78 -15.51 5.16 -9.82
CA ILE A 78 -14.86 6.13 -8.93
C ILE A 78 -13.72 5.49 -8.16
N TYR A 79 -13.95 4.34 -7.53
CA TYR A 79 -12.94 3.66 -6.72
C TYR A 79 -11.82 3.06 -7.56
N THR A 80 -12.12 2.62 -8.78
CA THR A 80 -11.09 2.13 -9.69
C THR A 80 -10.17 3.26 -10.10
N VAL A 81 -10.70 4.41 -10.55
CA VAL A 81 -9.87 5.58 -10.88
C VAL A 81 -9.01 6.01 -9.67
N GLN A 82 -9.61 6.06 -8.47
CA GLN A 82 -8.86 6.39 -7.27
C GLN A 82 -7.72 5.40 -6.99
N ALA A 83 -7.98 4.09 -7.13
CA ALA A 83 -6.97 3.06 -6.93
C ALA A 83 -5.84 3.17 -7.96
N LEU A 84 -6.16 3.43 -9.23
CA LEU A 84 -5.17 3.62 -10.29
C LEU A 84 -4.30 4.84 -10.05
N VAL A 85 -4.90 6.00 -9.79
CA VAL A 85 -4.15 7.23 -9.50
C VAL A 85 -3.22 7.04 -8.29
N THR A 86 -3.75 6.46 -7.20
CA THR A 86 -2.96 6.21 -6.00
C THR A 86 -1.78 5.27 -6.29
N ASN A 87 -2.02 4.18 -7.03
CA ASN A 87 -0.97 3.21 -7.35
C ASN A 87 0.09 3.77 -8.30
N LEU A 88 -0.33 4.55 -9.31
CA LEU A 88 0.55 5.19 -10.28
C LEU A 88 1.39 6.32 -9.67
N GLN A 89 0.87 7.01 -8.65
CA GLN A 89 1.63 7.98 -7.84
C GLN A 89 2.62 7.32 -6.86
N GLY A 90 2.69 5.99 -6.87
CA GLY A 90 3.62 5.22 -6.06
C GLY A 90 3.03 4.68 -4.76
N GLY A 91 1.71 4.65 -4.65
CA GLY A 91 0.97 4.15 -3.49
C GLY A 91 0.75 5.22 -2.43
N ARG A 92 0.05 4.85 -1.37
CA ARG A 92 -0.21 5.72 -0.23
C ARG A 92 0.91 5.57 0.80
N ASP A 93 1.60 6.66 1.10
CA ASP A 93 2.62 6.70 2.15
C ASP A 93 1.97 6.62 3.54
N MET A 94 2.32 5.57 4.28
CA MET A 94 1.84 5.28 5.63
C MET A 94 2.97 5.33 6.66
N THR A 95 4.13 5.90 6.30
CA THR A 95 5.32 5.94 7.15
C THR A 95 5.02 6.56 8.50
N GLN A 96 4.37 7.72 8.54
CA GLN A 96 4.01 8.39 9.79
C GLN A 96 3.08 7.54 10.67
N GLN A 97 2.12 6.84 10.06
CA GLN A 97 1.16 6.01 10.78
C GLN A 97 1.82 4.76 11.37
N VAL A 98 2.69 4.10 10.59
CA VAL A 98 3.46 2.93 11.05
C VAL A 98 4.41 3.33 12.17
N MET A 99 5.16 4.43 12.01
CA MET A 99 6.07 4.92 13.04
C MET A 99 5.35 5.34 14.32
N SER A 100 4.17 5.95 14.20
CA SER A 100 3.34 6.30 15.36
C SER A 100 2.83 5.06 16.09
N ALA A 101 2.37 4.05 15.35
CA ALA A 101 1.90 2.78 15.93
C ALA A 101 3.03 2.01 16.63
N LEU A 102 4.26 2.02 16.06
CA LEU A 102 5.43 1.40 16.68
C LEU A 102 5.84 2.10 17.98
N ARG A 103 5.76 3.43 18.04
CA ARG A 103 6.04 4.20 19.27
C ARG A 103 4.99 3.99 20.36
N GLN A 104 3.76 3.69 19.96
CA GLN A 104 2.64 3.49 20.87
C GLN A 104 2.54 2.08 21.43
N GLN A 105 3.30 1.10 20.91
CA GLN A 105 3.42 -0.22 21.55
C GLN A 105 4.35 -0.07 22.76
N PRO A 106 3.82 -0.05 24.00
CA PRO A 106 4.66 -0.20 25.17
C PRO A 106 5.14 -1.66 25.14
N VAL A 107 6.43 -1.86 25.36
CA VAL A 107 6.98 -3.18 25.65
C VAL A 107 6.39 -3.59 27.01
N GLU A 108 5.37 -4.45 27.01
CA GLU A 108 4.98 -5.25 28.19
C GLU A 108 5.85 -6.52 28.27
#